data_AF-A0A956LNE4-F1
#
_entry.id   AF-A0A956LNE4-F1
#
_cell.length_a   1.000
_cell.length_b   1.000
_cell.length_c   1.000
_cell.angle_alpha   90.00
_cell.angle_beta   90.00
_cell.angle_gamma   90.00
#
_symmetry.space_group_name_H-M   'P 1'
#
loop_
_entity.id
_entity.type
_entity.pdbx_description
1 polymer ?
#
loop_
_entity_poly.entity_id
_entity_poly.type
_entity_poly.pdbx_seq_one_letter_code
_entity_poly.pdbx_strand_id
1 'polypeptide(L)'
;LSQFLSPRMNRRRDGWGGALAARLRLPLAVVRAVRAAVGPALPLLAKLNLRDEVPGGLELDEAVRVAQALEGAGVDALVPSGGTVQRSAFYLLRGAVPVRRMAAAQRSRLQGLAMRALMPTLVKAYPYEPAFFQADAEAVLDAVSIPVALLGGVDSSSVIRRALGRGFSLVAMGRALLADPDFIARLAAGEEPRSRCTHCNECVAEMDRAGVRCVLPPRRDAS
;
A
#
# COMPACT_ATOMS: atom_id res chain seq x y z
N LEU A 1 -0.36 4.60 -13.38
CA LEU A 1 -0.14 6.00 -12.96
C LEU A 1 1.18 6.19 -12.21
N SER A 2 1.47 5.42 -11.15
CA SER A 2 2.73 5.51 -10.40
C SER A 2 4.00 5.44 -11.28
N GLN A 3 4.00 4.58 -12.31
CA GLN A 3 5.12 4.47 -13.26
C GLN A 3 5.42 5.78 -14.01
N PHE A 4 4.41 6.62 -14.27
CA PHE A 4 4.62 7.94 -14.88
C PHE A 4 5.29 8.90 -13.90
N LEU A 5 4.98 8.78 -12.61
CA LEU A 5 5.58 9.58 -11.54
C LEU A 5 7.00 9.13 -11.22
N SER A 6 7.35 7.86 -11.37
CA SER A 6 8.71 7.39 -11.09
C SER A 6 9.73 7.92 -12.12
N PRO A 7 10.76 8.68 -11.72
CA PRO A 7 11.86 9.05 -12.63
C PRO A 7 12.63 7.82 -13.13
N ARG A 8 12.66 6.74 -12.34
CA ARG A 8 13.33 5.48 -12.70
C ARG A 8 12.64 4.75 -13.85
N MET A 9 11.31 4.82 -13.90
CA MET A 9 10.48 4.09 -14.86
C MET A 9 10.08 4.98 -16.05
N ASN A 10 9.76 6.25 -15.81
CA ASN A 10 9.42 7.20 -16.86
C ASN A 10 10.67 7.93 -17.38
N ARG A 11 11.32 7.31 -18.36
CA ARG A 11 12.48 7.87 -19.07
C ARG A 11 12.11 8.59 -20.37
N ARG A 12 10.84 8.98 -20.53
CA ARG A 12 10.39 9.69 -21.72
C ARG A 12 11.07 11.06 -21.80
N ARG A 13 11.31 11.52 -23.03
CA ARG A 13 11.90 12.84 -23.33
C ARG A 13 10.90 13.80 -23.99
N ASP A 14 9.65 13.36 -24.09
CA ASP A 14 8.56 14.18 -24.58
C ASP A 14 7.91 14.95 -23.42
N GLY A 15 6.79 15.62 -23.70
CA GLY A 15 6.05 16.39 -22.70
C GLY A 15 5.45 15.58 -21.55
N TRP A 16 5.71 14.28 -21.42
CA TRP A 16 5.14 13.42 -20.38
C TRP A 16 6.21 12.78 -19.47
N GLY A 17 7.49 13.14 -19.62
CA GLY A 17 8.60 12.64 -18.82
C GLY A 17 9.59 13.73 -18.37
N GLY A 18 10.62 13.35 -17.61
CA GLY A 18 11.61 14.29 -17.09
C GLY A 18 11.14 14.98 -15.80
N ALA A 19 10.94 16.30 -15.84
CA ALA A 19 10.54 17.08 -14.67
C ALA A 19 9.19 16.59 -14.10
N LEU A 20 8.99 16.76 -12.78
CA LEU A 20 7.78 16.34 -12.09
C LEU A 20 6.50 16.86 -12.76
N ALA A 21 6.48 18.14 -13.17
CA ALA A 21 5.32 18.75 -13.82
C ALA A 21 4.88 18.01 -15.10
N ALA A 22 5.84 17.51 -15.90
CA ALA A 22 5.55 16.72 -17.10
C ALA A 22 5.04 15.31 -16.72
N ARG A 23 5.66 14.68 -15.72
CA ARG A 23 5.26 13.37 -15.20
C ARG A 23 3.86 13.36 -14.57
N LEU A 24 3.45 14.47 -13.97
CA LEU A 24 2.12 14.68 -13.37
C LEU A 24 1.00 14.79 -14.41
N ARG A 25 1.30 15.12 -15.68
CA ARG A 25 0.26 15.41 -16.68
C ARG A 25 -0.74 14.27 -16.83
N LEU A 26 -0.26 13.02 -16.90
CA LEU A 26 -1.16 11.87 -17.04
C LEU A 26 -2.00 11.65 -15.77
N PRO A 27 -1.42 11.51 -14.55
CA PRO A 27 -2.22 11.43 -13.33
C PRO A 27 -3.29 12.52 -13.20
N LEU A 28 -2.94 13.79 -13.46
CA LEU A 28 -3.88 14.90 -13.34
C LEU A 28 -4.94 14.89 -14.44
N ALA A 29 -4.59 14.47 -15.67
CA ALA A 29 -5.58 14.27 -16.74
C ALA A 29 -6.59 13.17 -16.36
N VAL A 30 -6.14 12.07 -15.73
CA VAL A 30 -7.04 11.01 -15.25
C VAL A 30 -7.96 11.52 -14.15
N VAL A 31 -7.45 12.24 -13.15
CA VAL A 31 -8.28 12.82 -12.08
C VAL A 31 -9.38 13.71 -12.67
N ARG A 32 -9.02 14.63 -13.58
CA ARG A 32 -9.99 15.52 -14.23
C ARG A 32 -11.02 14.77 -15.07
N ALA A 33 -10.59 13.77 -15.85
CA ALA A 33 -11.48 12.97 -16.68
C ALA A 33 -12.47 12.16 -15.83
N VAL A 34 -12.00 11.54 -14.74
CA VAL A 34 -12.86 10.80 -13.81
C VAL A 34 -13.84 11.76 -13.15
N ARG A 35 -13.38 12.88 -12.61
CA ARG A 35 -14.26 13.90 -11.98
C ARG A 35 -15.33 14.40 -12.95
N ALA A 36 -14.98 14.68 -14.20
CA ALA A 36 -15.94 15.10 -15.22
C ALA A 36 -17.00 14.03 -15.50
N ALA A 37 -16.62 12.74 -15.45
CA ALA A 37 -17.54 11.64 -15.70
C ALA A 37 -18.47 11.33 -14.52
N VAL A 38 -17.99 11.45 -13.27
CA VAL A 38 -18.76 11.07 -12.07
C VAL A 38 -19.44 12.25 -11.36
N GLY A 39 -19.09 13.49 -11.73
CA GLY A 39 -19.60 14.70 -11.07
C GLY A 39 -19.02 14.91 -9.66
N PRO A 40 -19.44 15.97 -8.94
CA PRO A 40 -18.88 16.32 -7.64
C PRO A 40 -19.45 15.48 -6.47
N ALA A 41 -20.57 14.78 -6.67
CA ALA A 41 -21.26 14.07 -5.59
C ALA A 41 -20.58 12.75 -5.17
N LEU A 42 -19.79 12.14 -6.07
CA LEU A 42 -19.09 10.89 -5.78
C LEU A 42 -17.67 11.18 -5.25
N PRO A 43 -17.30 10.69 -4.05
CA PRO A 43 -15.94 10.86 -3.54
C PRO A 43 -14.89 10.20 -4.43
N LEU A 44 -13.82 10.94 -4.74
CA LEU A 44 -12.69 10.49 -5.53
C LEU A 44 -11.43 10.42 -4.67
N LEU A 45 -10.99 9.21 -4.34
CA LEU A 45 -9.79 8.97 -3.56
C LEU A 45 -8.60 8.67 -4.47
N ALA A 46 -7.44 9.23 -4.15
CA ALA A 46 -6.19 8.89 -4.82
C ALA A 46 -5.25 8.09 -3.90
N LYS A 47 -4.92 6.87 -4.34
CA LYS A 47 -3.88 6.07 -3.69
C LYS A 47 -2.52 6.51 -4.21
N LEU A 48 -1.70 7.08 -3.32
CA LEU A 48 -0.45 7.76 -3.63
C LEU A 48 0.74 6.88 -3.26
N ASN A 49 1.78 6.87 -4.08
CA ASN A 49 3.06 6.25 -3.72
C ASN A 49 3.96 7.28 -3.05
N LEU A 50 4.46 7.00 -1.85
CA LEU A 50 5.35 7.87 -1.07
C LEU A 50 6.80 7.74 -1.54
N ARG A 51 7.24 6.50 -1.84
CA ARG A 51 8.57 6.20 -2.35
C ARG A 51 8.53 4.96 -3.23
N ASP A 52 9.37 4.87 -4.25
CA ASP A 52 9.49 3.65 -5.05
C ASP A 52 10.37 2.57 -4.40
N GLU A 53 11.25 2.96 -3.46
CA GLU A 53 12.26 2.08 -2.86
C GLU A 53 13.18 1.41 -3.88
N VAL A 54 13.61 2.19 -4.87
CA VAL A 54 14.63 1.80 -5.84
C VAL A 54 15.52 3.02 -6.13
N PRO A 55 16.82 2.83 -6.38
CA PRO A 55 17.70 3.94 -6.73
C PRO A 55 17.18 4.74 -7.93
N GLY A 56 17.08 6.07 -7.76
CA GLY A 56 16.56 7.01 -8.77
C GLY A 56 15.05 6.94 -8.97
N GLY A 57 14.31 6.33 -8.04
CA GLY A 57 12.85 6.31 -8.02
C GLY A 57 12.22 7.59 -7.48
N LEU A 58 10.90 7.57 -7.33
CA LEU A 58 10.15 8.60 -6.62
C LEU A 58 10.56 8.61 -5.14
N GLU A 59 10.83 9.81 -4.62
CA GLU A 59 11.16 10.06 -3.21
C GLU A 59 10.07 10.90 -2.53
N LEU A 60 10.10 10.94 -1.19
CA LEU A 60 9.02 11.52 -0.39
C LEU A 60 8.79 13.01 -0.67
N ASP A 61 9.84 13.80 -0.82
CA ASP A 61 9.76 15.23 -1.12
C ASP A 61 8.96 15.48 -2.40
N GLU A 62 9.20 14.67 -3.42
CA GLU A 62 8.47 14.71 -4.66
C GLU A 62 7.04 14.16 -4.51
N ALA A 63 6.85 13.09 -3.72
CA ALA A 63 5.53 12.54 -3.43
C ALA A 63 4.61 13.53 -2.69
N VAL A 64 5.14 14.36 -1.79
CA VAL A 64 4.41 15.45 -1.15
C VAL A 64 3.92 16.47 -2.19
N ARG A 65 4.76 16.84 -3.16
CA ARG A 65 4.36 17.74 -4.27
C ARG A 65 3.31 17.08 -5.17
N VAL A 66 3.37 15.76 -5.35
CA VAL A 66 2.32 15.00 -6.04
C VAL A 66 1.01 15.06 -5.25
N ALA A 67 1.04 14.90 -3.93
CA ALA A 67 -0.14 14.99 -3.07
C ALA A 67 -0.86 16.33 -3.23
N GLN A 68 -0.13 17.44 -3.14
CA GLN A 68 -0.65 18.79 -3.34
C GLN A 68 -1.23 18.99 -4.75
N ALA A 69 -0.57 18.44 -5.78
CA ALA A 69 -1.07 18.53 -7.15
C ALA A 69 -2.38 17.73 -7.35
N LEU A 70 -2.51 16.58 -6.69
CA LEU A 70 -3.73 15.77 -6.73
C LEU A 70 -4.88 16.47 -5.98
N GLU A 71 -4.61 17.04 -4.81
CA GLU A 71 -5.56 17.89 -4.07
C GLU A 71 -6.07 19.03 -4.95
N GLY A 72 -5.16 19.80 -5.56
CA GLY A 72 -5.53 20.90 -6.47
C GLY A 72 -6.30 20.46 -7.72
N ALA A 73 -6.26 19.17 -8.08
CA ALA A 73 -7.05 18.61 -9.19
C ALA A 73 -8.44 18.09 -8.77
N GLY A 74 -8.77 18.13 -7.48
CA GLY A 74 -10.11 17.81 -6.96
C GLY A 74 -10.30 16.35 -6.53
N VAL A 75 -9.24 15.71 -6.02
CA VAL A 75 -9.40 14.47 -5.23
C VAL A 75 -9.86 14.83 -3.82
N ASP A 76 -10.75 14.02 -3.24
CA ASP A 76 -11.40 14.31 -1.97
C ASP A 76 -10.65 13.71 -0.77
N ALA A 77 -9.77 12.73 -1.01
CA ALA A 77 -8.92 12.16 0.02
C ALA A 77 -7.71 11.41 -0.57
N LEU A 78 -6.66 11.28 0.24
CA LEU A 78 -5.43 10.59 -0.14
C LEU A 78 -5.23 9.31 0.68
N VAL A 79 -4.70 8.28 0.02
CA VAL A 79 -4.26 7.04 0.68
C VAL A 79 -2.77 6.83 0.37
N PRO A 80 -1.86 7.40 1.17
CA PRO A 80 -0.43 7.19 1.03
C PRO A 80 -0.04 5.72 1.20
N SER A 81 0.85 5.25 0.33
CA SER A 81 1.36 3.88 0.26
C SER A 81 2.83 3.92 -0.18
N GLY A 82 3.45 2.78 -0.45
CA GLY A 82 4.87 2.75 -0.77
C GLY A 82 5.29 1.54 -1.59
N GLY A 83 6.37 1.72 -2.35
CA GLY A 83 7.08 0.69 -3.09
C GLY A 83 6.57 0.48 -4.50
N THR A 84 7.16 -0.50 -5.17
CA THR A 84 6.83 -0.93 -6.52
C THR A 84 6.67 -2.43 -6.55
N VAL A 85 5.58 -2.92 -7.14
CA VAL A 85 5.29 -4.37 -7.21
C VAL A 85 6.40 -5.13 -7.94
N GLN A 86 7.07 -4.50 -8.90
CA GLN A 86 8.06 -5.16 -9.76
C GLN A 86 9.46 -5.25 -9.14
N ARG A 87 9.80 -4.38 -8.17
CA ARG A 87 11.18 -4.26 -7.67
C ARG A 87 11.30 -4.17 -6.15
N SER A 88 10.26 -3.77 -5.44
CA SER A 88 10.27 -3.56 -3.99
C SER A 88 8.96 -4.03 -3.32
N ALA A 89 8.36 -5.12 -3.82
CA ALA A 89 7.06 -5.63 -3.34
C ALA A 89 7.00 -5.82 -1.81
N PHE A 90 8.09 -6.28 -1.19
CA PHE A 90 8.17 -6.50 0.26
C PHE A 90 8.28 -5.23 1.10
N TYR A 91 8.48 -4.06 0.48
CA TYR A 91 8.37 -2.79 1.18
C TYR A 91 6.92 -2.48 1.57
N LEU A 92 5.96 -2.80 0.69
CA LEU A 92 4.52 -2.74 0.99
C LEU A 92 4.09 -3.91 1.87
N LEU A 93 4.71 -5.07 1.65
CA LEU A 93 4.40 -6.33 2.31
C LEU A 93 5.40 -6.65 3.42
N ARG A 94 5.62 -5.69 4.35
CA ARG A 94 6.53 -5.91 5.49
C ARG A 94 6.06 -7.10 6.33
N GLY A 95 7.02 -7.87 6.84
CA GLY A 95 6.82 -9.15 7.50
C GLY A 95 7.62 -10.28 6.85
N ALA A 96 7.16 -11.52 7.02
CA ALA A 96 7.87 -12.67 6.50
C ALA A 96 7.77 -12.77 4.97
N VAL A 97 8.84 -13.20 4.32
CA VAL A 97 8.83 -13.54 2.89
C VAL A 97 8.33 -14.98 2.75
N PRO A 98 7.23 -15.25 2.01
CA PRO A 98 6.57 -16.55 1.96
C PRO A 98 7.27 -17.52 1.00
N VAL A 99 8.60 -17.66 1.12
CA VAL A 99 9.46 -18.39 0.16
C VAL A 99 8.96 -19.81 -0.11
N ARG A 100 8.52 -20.52 0.93
CA ARG A 100 8.00 -21.90 0.81
C ARG A 100 6.75 -21.97 -0.09
N ARG A 101 5.79 -21.07 0.13
CA ARG A 101 4.55 -21.01 -0.66
C ARG A 101 4.81 -20.57 -2.09
N MET A 102 5.65 -19.55 -2.27
CA MET A 102 6.07 -19.10 -3.60
C MET A 102 6.75 -20.22 -4.36
N ALA A 103 7.61 -20.99 -3.70
CA ALA A 103 8.33 -22.12 -4.31
C ALA A 103 7.37 -23.24 -4.72
N ALA A 104 6.36 -23.51 -3.90
CA ALA A 104 5.31 -24.47 -4.21
C ALA A 104 4.37 -24.02 -5.36
N ALA A 105 4.36 -22.73 -5.69
CA ALA A 105 3.62 -22.19 -6.83
C ALA A 105 4.41 -22.24 -8.16
N GLN A 106 5.70 -22.60 -8.13
CA GLN A 106 6.52 -22.68 -9.35
C GLN A 106 6.10 -23.88 -10.20
N ARG A 107 6.11 -23.69 -11.53
CA ARG A 107 5.78 -24.75 -12.49
C ARG A 107 6.82 -25.88 -12.48
N SER A 108 8.08 -25.56 -12.22
CA SER A 108 9.19 -26.52 -12.17
C SER A 108 9.68 -26.75 -10.74
N ARG A 109 9.87 -28.02 -10.36
CA ARG A 109 10.47 -28.40 -9.07
C ARG A 109 11.88 -27.84 -8.91
N LEU A 110 12.66 -27.80 -9.99
CA LEU A 110 13.99 -27.21 -9.98
C LEU A 110 13.95 -25.71 -9.69
N GLN A 111 13.01 -24.98 -10.32
CA GLN A 111 12.79 -23.56 -10.02
C GLN A 111 12.36 -23.33 -8.57
N GLY A 112 11.47 -24.17 -8.04
CA GLY A 112 11.06 -24.12 -6.63
C GLY A 112 12.24 -24.33 -5.67
N LEU A 113 13.11 -25.31 -5.94
CA LEU A 113 14.30 -25.56 -5.13
C LEU A 113 15.30 -24.39 -5.23
N ALA A 114 15.59 -23.92 -6.46
CA ALA A 114 16.47 -22.79 -6.70
C ALA A 114 15.97 -21.53 -5.98
N MET A 115 14.67 -21.25 -6.04
CA MET A 115 14.09 -20.11 -5.34
C MET A 115 14.22 -20.26 -3.82
N ARG A 116 14.00 -21.45 -3.24
CA ARG A 116 14.21 -21.65 -1.79
C ARG A 116 15.64 -21.35 -1.35
N ALA A 117 16.62 -21.66 -2.19
CA ALA A 117 18.03 -21.42 -1.90
C ALA A 117 18.45 -19.96 -2.12
N LEU A 118 17.99 -19.33 -3.21
CA LEU A 118 18.47 -18.02 -3.66
C LEU A 118 17.61 -16.83 -3.17
N MET A 119 16.34 -17.04 -2.83
CA MET A 119 15.46 -15.94 -2.44
C MET A 119 15.94 -15.14 -1.21
N PRO A 120 16.49 -15.77 -0.14
CA PRO A 120 16.95 -15.02 1.03
C PRO A 120 18.09 -14.03 0.74
N THR A 121 18.87 -14.25 -0.32
CA THR A 121 19.97 -13.36 -0.71
C THR A 121 19.53 -12.31 -1.73
N LEU A 122 18.57 -12.64 -2.60
CA LEU A 122 18.10 -11.75 -3.66
C LEU A 122 17.01 -10.77 -3.20
N VAL A 123 16.25 -11.12 -2.16
CA VAL A 123 15.11 -10.32 -1.70
C VAL A 123 15.49 -9.55 -0.45
N LYS A 124 15.37 -8.22 -0.55
CA LYS A 124 15.42 -7.34 0.63
C LYS A 124 14.19 -7.61 1.50
N ALA A 125 14.42 -8.21 2.67
CA ALA A 125 13.38 -8.38 3.69
C ALA A 125 13.16 -7.06 4.43
N TYR A 126 11.90 -6.78 4.75
CA TYR A 126 11.52 -5.64 5.58
C TYR A 126 10.81 -6.17 6.81
N PRO A 127 11.39 -6.04 8.01
CA PRO A 127 10.73 -6.48 9.24
C PRO A 127 9.41 -5.73 9.42
N TYR A 128 8.45 -6.41 10.03
CA TYR A 128 7.15 -5.81 10.30
C TYR A 128 7.23 -4.87 11.50
N GLU A 129 6.66 -3.68 11.33
CA GLU A 129 6.41 -2.71 12.39
C GLU A 129 4.98 -2.18 12.24
N PRO A 130 4.19 -2.02 13.32
CA PRO A 130 2.86 -1.44 13.20
C PRO A 130 2.93 0.01 12.67
N ALA A 131 2.00 0.38 11.79
CA ALA A 131 1.94 1.72 11.17
C ALA A 131 3.23 2.13 10.43
N PHE A 132 3.88 1.21 9.72
CA PHE A 132 5.21 1.43 9.13
C PHE A 132 5.32 2.51 8.04
N PHE A 133 4.20 3.07 7.56
CA PHE A 133 4.21 4.26 6.69
C PHE A 133 3.83 5.55 7.42
N GLN A 134 3.56 5.50 8.72
CA GLN A 134 3.06 6.66 9.46
C GLN A 134 3.99 7.87 9.33
N ALA A 135 5.29 7.71 9.56
CA ALA A 135 6.25 8.81 9.48
C ALA A 135 6.25 9.51 8.11
N ASP A 136 6.30 8.76 7.00
CA ASP A 136 6.27 9.33 5.65
C ASP A 136 4.87 9.89 5.29
N ALA A 137 3.80 9.25 5.78
CA ALA A 137 2.42 9.71 5.54
C ALA A 137 2.08 10.99 6.31
N GLU A 138 2.72 11.24 7.45
CA GLU A 138 2.59 12.50 8.21
C GLU A 138 3.10 13.69 7.39
N ALA A 139 4.16 13.54 6.60
CA ALA A 139 4.61 14.60 5.69
C ALA A 139 3.56 14.96 4.62
N VAL A 140 2.75 13.99 4.19
CA VAL A 140 1.61 14.26 3.30
C VAL A 140 0.47 14.91 4.07
N LEU A 141 0.15 14.40 5.27
CA LEU A 141 -0.89 14.94 6.15
C LEU A 141 -0.65 16.43 6.46
N ASP A 142 0.59 16.82 6.71
CA ASP A 142 0.95 18.20 7.04
C ASP A 142 0.98 19.14 5.82
N ALA A 143 0.94 18.59 4.61
CA ALA A 143 1.11 19.35 3.37
C ALA A 143 -0.19 19.58 2.58
N VAL A 144 -1.30 18.97 2.99
CA VAL A 144 -2.61 19.04 2.33
C VAL A 144 -3.70 19.40 3.33
N SER A 145 -4.84 19.88 2.84
CA SER A 145 -6.03 20.21 3.64
C SER A 145 -7.14 19.17 3.56
N ILE A 146 -7.06 18.26 2.59
CA ILE A 146 -8.02 17.15 2.41
C ILE A 146 -7.72 15.96 3.35
N PRO A 147 -8.73 15.12 3.66
CA PRO A 147 -8.55 13.91 4.46
C PRO A 147 -7.45 12.98 3.94
N VAL A 148 -6.61 12.49 4.87
CA VAL A 148 -5.56 11.50 4.59
C VAL A 148 -5.81 10.22 5.39
N ALA A 149 -5.73 9.08 4.72
CA ALA A 149 -5.84 7.77 5.34
C ALA A 149 -4.47 7.22 5.73
N LEU A 150 -4.33 6.67 6.95
CA LEU A 150 -3.14 5.89 7.28
C LEU A 150 -3.26 4.46 6.73
N LEU A 151 -2.26 4.02 5.96
CA LEU A 151 -2.09 2.65 5.48
C LEU A 151 -0.78 2.07 5.99
N GLY A 152 -0.68 0.74 6.07
CA GLY A 152 0.59 0.02 6.29
C GLY A 152 0.76 -0.42 7.74
N GLY A 153 0.30 -1.64 8.07
CA GLY A 153 0.43 -2.19 9.42
C GLY A 153 -0.60 -1.65 10.42
N VAL A 154 -1.78 -1.25 9.95
CA VAL A 154 -2.94 -0.97 10.82
C VAL A 154 -3.62 -2.30 11.14
N ASP A 155 -3.39 -2.83 12.34
CA ASP A 155 -3.81 -4.18 12.75
C ASP A 155 -4.44 -4.25 14.14
N SER A 156 -4.61 -3.12 14.83
CA SER A 156 -5.10 -3.08 16.21
C SER A 156 -5.76 -1.76 16.56
N SER A 157 -6.68 -1.78 17.53
CA SER A 157 -7.38 -0.59 18.03
C SER A 157 -6.42 0.51 18.48
N SER A 158 -5.31 0.16 19.13
CA SER A 158 -4.30 1.13 19.57
C SER A 158 -3.62 1.84 18.42
N VAL A 159 -3.34 1.15 17.31
CA VAL A 159 -2.79 1.76 16.09
C VAL A 159 -3.82 2.69 15.44
N ILE A 160 -5.09 2.27 15.39
CA ILE A 160 -6.18 3.10 14.86
C ILE A 160 -6.32 4.39 15.67
N ARG A 161 -6.40 4.31 17.00
CA ARG A 161 -6.50 5.51 17.86
C ARG A 161 -5.29 6.43 17.71
N ARG A 162 -4.08 5.87 17.63
CA ARG A 162 -2.87 6.67 17.39
C ARG A 162 -2.94 7.42 16.06
N ALA A 163 -3.41 6.76 15.00
CA ALA A 163 -3.56 7.37 13.69
C ALA A 163 -4.58 8.52 13.73
N LEU A 164 -5.76 8.27 14.28
CA LEU A 164 -6.81 9.29 14.41
C LEU A 164 -6.36 10.45 15.30
N GLY A 165 -5.69 10.16 16.42
CA GLY A 165 -5.13 11.16 17.33
C GLY A 165 -4.03 12.03 16.71
N ARG A 166 -3.30 11.53 15.70
CA ARG A 166 -2.34 12.32 14.92
C ARG A 166 -3.01 13.27 13.92
N GLY A 167 -4.24 12.98 13.52
CA GLY A 167 -4.99 13.78 12.53
C GLY A 167 -5.29 13.05 11.22
N PHE A 168 -4.92 11.78 11.07
CA PHE A 168 -5.43 10.98 9.94
C PHE A 168 -6.95 10.83 10.08
N SER A 169 -7.70 11.11 9.03
CA SER A 169 -9.16 11.04 9.07
C SER A 169 -9.69 9.61 8.86
N LEU A 170 -8.85 8.74 8.29
CA LEU A 170 -9.21 7.39 7.89
C LEU A 170 -8.05 6.43 8.18
N VAL A 171 -8.36 5.13 8.23
CA VAL A 171 -7.35 4.07 8.17
C VAL A 171 -7.69 3.08 7.06
N ALA A 172 -6.69 2.57 6.38
CA ALA A 172 -6.83 1.56 5.34
C ALA A 172 -6.25 0.22 5.85
N MET A 173 -7.10 -0.79 5.91
CA MET A 173 -6.76 -2.13 6.39
C MET A 173 -6.95 -3.17 5.28
N GLY A 174 -6.03 -4.13 5.18
CA GLY A 174 -6.09 -5.20 4.18
C GLY A 174 -5.93 -6.57 4.83
N ARG A 175 -4.67 -7.05 4.94
CA ARG A 175 -4.32 -8.36 5.51
C ARG A 175 -4.93 -8.59 6.91
N ALA A 176 -5.06 -7.54 7.72
CA ALA A 176 -5.66 -7.59 9.05
C ALA A 176 -7.13 -8.05 9.00
N LEU A 177 -7.96 -7.45 8.13
CA LEU A 177 -9.36 -7.82 7.97
C LEU A 177 -9.53 -9.17 7.26
N LEU A 178 -8.62 -9.51 6.34
CA LEU A 178 -8.61 -10.83 5.70
C LEU A 178 -8.34 -11.94 6.73
N ALA A 179 -7.46 -11.68 7.70
CA ALA A 179 -7.20 -12.63 8.77
C ALA A 179 -8.30 -12.63 9.82
N ASP A 180 -8.88 -11.47 10.14
CA ASP A 180 -9.86 -11.30 11.22
C ASP A 180 -11.11 -10.55 10.73
N PRO A 181 -12.06 -11.24 10.06
CA PRO A 181 -13.24 -10.59 9.46
C PRO A 181 -14.13 -9.86 10.48
N ASP A 182 -14.20 -10.37 11.72
CA ASP A 182 -15.01 -9.79 12.79
C ASP A 182 -14.35 -8.58 13.47
N PHE A 183 -13.14 -8.21 13.07
CA PHE A 183 -12.37 -7.13 13.70
C PHE A 183 -13.17 -5.83 13.80
N ILE A 184 -13.87 -5.45 12.73
CA ILE A 184 -14.66 -4.20 12.70
C ILE A 184 -15.88 -4.29 13.60
N ALA A 185 -16.59 -5.43 13.61
CA ALA A 185 -17.75 -5.62 14.46
C ALA A 185 -17.37 -5.55 15.95
N ARG A 186 -16.26 -6.19 16.32
CA ARG A 186 -15.72 -6.15 17.69
C ARG A 186 -15.27 -4.74 18.08
N LEU A 187 -14.60 -4.03 17.19
CA LEU A 187 -14.23 -2.63 17.41
C LEU A 187 -15.48 -1.75 17.61
N ALA A 188 -16.53 -1.95 16.82
CA ALA A 188 -17.80 -1.23 16.94
C ALA A 188 -18.57 -1.55 18.24
N ALA A 189 -18.41 -2.77 18.77
CA ALA A 189 -18.93 -3.19 20.07
C ALA A 189 -18.15 -2.59 21.27
N GLY A 190 -17.14 -1.75 21.02
CA GLY A 190 -16.31 -1.14 22.05
C GLY A 190 -15.17 -2.03 22.56
N GLU A 191 -14.88 -3.15 21.88
CA GLU A 191 -13.72 -3.97 22.21
C GLU A 191 -12.41 -3.32 21.74
N GLU A 192 -11.30 -3.90 22.20
CA GLU A 192 -9.93 -3.51 21.85
C GLU A 192 -9.22 -4.57 20.98
N PRO A 193 -9.75 -4.96 19.80
CA PRO A 193 -9.17 -6.05 19.05
C PRO A 193 -7.75 -5.73 18.52
N ARG A 194 -6.93 -6.78 18.51
CA ARG A 194 -5.77 -6.93 17.61
C ARG A 194 -6.09 -8.04 16.62
N SER A 195 -5.91 -7.75 15.34
CA SER A 195 -6.11 -8.75 14.30
C SER A 195 -5.10 -9.87 14.44
N ARG A 196 -5.52 -11.09 14.13
CA ARG A 196 -4.67 -12.29 14.16
C ARG A 196 -3.69 -12.42 12.98
N CYS A 197 -3.63 -11.44 12.09
CA CYS A 197 -2.68 -11.44 10.98
C CYS A 197 -1.24 -11.53 11.50
N THR A 198 -0.50 -12.56 11.07
CA THR A 198 0.91 -12.78 11.44
C THR A 198 1.89 -12.14 10.46
N HIS A 199 1.38 -11.40 9.47
CA HIS A 199 2.20 -10.73 8.43
C HIS A 199 3.08 -11.71 7.65
N CYS A 200 2.62 -12.95 7.49
CA CYS A 200 3.33 -14.02 6.79
C CYS A 200 3.38 -13.86 5.26
N ASN A 201 2.54 -12.97 4.72
CA ASN A 201 2.35 -12.71 3.29
C ASN A 201 1.92 -13.92 2.44
N GLU A 202 1.56 -15.05 3.06
CA GLU A 202 1.10 -16.22 2.29
C GLU A 202 -0.21 -15.95 1.55
N CYS A 203 -1.06 -15.05 2.04
CA CYS A 203 -2.26 -14.61 1.32
C CYS A 203 -1.96 -13.97 -0.04
N VAL A 204 -0.79 -13.34 -0.18
CA VAL A 204 -0.30 -12.79 -1.45
C VAL A 204 0.23 -13.92 -2.32
N ALA A 205 0.96 -14.88 -1.74
CA ALA A 205 1.46 -16.05 -2.47
C ALA A 205 0.33 -16.95 -2.99
N GLU A 206 -0.84 -16.95 -2.36
CA GLU A 206 -2.01 -17.71 -2.82
C GLU A 206 -2.74 -17.05 -4.02
N MET A 207 -2.42 -15.80 -4.38
CA MET A 207 -3.01 -15.11 -5.55
C MET A 207 -2.83 -15.91 -6.84
N ASP A 208 -1.63 -16.45 -7.07
CA ASP A 208 -1.31 -17.23 -8.27
C ASP A 208 -1.79 -18.69 -8.19
N ARG A 209 -2.52 -19.06 -7.13
CA ARG A 209 -3.02 -20.43 -6.89
C ARG A 209 -4.54 -20.49 -6.93
N ALA A 210 -5.18 -20.27 -5.79
CA ALA A 210 -6.64 -20.38 -5.63
C ALA A 210 -7.28 -19.04 -5.22
N GLY A 211 -6.58 -17.94 -5.48
CA GLY A 211 -7.02 -16.58 -5.13
C GLY A 211 -6.60 -16.13 -3.73
N VAL A 212 -6.76 -14.83 -3.47
CA VAL A 212 -6.43 -14.19 -2.19
C VAL A 212 -7.23 -14.82 -1.06
N ARG A 213 -6.56 -15.47 -0.11
CA ARG A 213 -7.18 -15.95 1.15
C ARG A 213 -6.19 -15.96 2.31
N CYS A 214 -6.69 -15.86 3.54
CA CYS A 214 -5.86 -16.10 4.70
C CYS A 214 -5.53 -17.60 4.83
N VAL A 215 -4.28 -17.94 5.17
CA VAL A 215 -3.85 -19.33 5.40
C VAL A 215 -4.01 -19.78 6.85
N LEU A 216 -4.30 -18.85 7.76
CA LEU A 216 -4.52 -19.18 9.16
C LEU A 216 -5.88 -19.87 9.30
N PRO A 217 -6.00 -20.93 10.13
CA PRO A 217 -7.28 -21.63 10.33
C PRO A 217 -8.35 -20.64 10.84
N PRO A 218 -9.64 -20.79 10.52
CA PRO A 218 -10.69 -19.88 11.01
C PRO A 218 -10.64 -19.69 12.53
N ARG A 219 -11.11 -18.54 13.04
CA ARG A 219 -11.29 -18.36 14.48
C ARG A 219 -12.24 -19.46 14.96
N ARG A 220 -11.86 -20.16 16.04
CA ARG A 220 -12.70 -21.22 16.63
C ARG A 220 -13.98 -20.69 17.27
N ASP A 221 -14.02 -19.39 17.52
CA ASP A 221 -15.09 -18.70 18.25
C ASP A 221 -16.06 -17.96 17.32
N ALA A 222 -15.87 -18.06 16.00
CA ALA A 222 -16.81 -17.53 15.02
C ALA A 222 -18.02 -18.49 14.94
N SER A 223 -19.03 -18.20 15.76
CA SER A 223 -20.34 -18.85 15.75
C SER A 223 -21.29 -18.09 14.83
#